data_AF-A0A1D8AWZ2-F1
#
_entry.id   AF-A0A1D8AWZ2-F1
#
_cell.length_a   1.000
_cell.length_b   1.000
_cell.length_c   1.000
_cell.angle_alpha   90.00
_cell.angle_beta   90.00
_cell.angle_gamma   90.00
#
_symmetry.space_group_name_H-M   'P 1'
#
loop_
_entity.id
_entity.type
_entity.pdbx_description
1 polymer ?
#
loop_
_entity_poly.entity_id
_entity_poly.type
_entity_poly.pdbx_seq_one_letter_code
_entity_poly.pdbx_strand_id
1 'polypeptide(L)'
;MNCRDNESLILAERDGTLSPAQLAALSDHVAACPACRELRQRVGAALEAYRAEVATAPVTDADEAWRDLQTRLARPGRPRPLAPVIWFGVSLAAAAALALAVFYQRPPDSSSPSTEFVNVPPPPPLHDPSVIAGADFVEAGDPNASTLVYVDKESGWLVVWASDPETATKG
;
A
#
# COMPACT_ATOMS: atom_id res chain seq x y z
N MET A 1 -32.97 5.66 1.95
CA MET A 1 -31.66 4.98 1.82
C MET A 1 -31.87 3.49 1.83
N ASN A 2 -31.05 2.74 1.10
CA ASN A 2 -31.09 1.28 1.11
C ASN A 2 -30.27 0.72 2.29
N CYS A 3 -30.40 -0.57 2.61
CA CYS A 3 -29.70 -1.17 3.75
C CYS A 3 -28.16 -1.16 3.60
N ARG A 4 -27.67 -1.25 2.35
CA ARG A 4 -26.23 -1.30 2.05
C ARG A 4 -25.54 0.03 2.34
N ASP A 5 -26.17 1.15 1.95
CA ASP A 5 -25.63 2.48 2.24
C ASP A 5 -25.58 2.72 3.76
N ASN A 6 -26.59 2.24 4.49
CA ASN A 6 -26.66 2.38 5.94
C ASN A 6 -25.63 1.52 6.67
N GLU A 7 -25.23 0.36 6.14
CA GLU A 7 -24.15 -0.44 6.71
C GLU A 7 -22.83 0.35 6.73
N SER A 8 -22.49 1.02 5.63
CA SER A 8 -21.31 1.90 5.59
C SER A 8 -21.43 3.07 6.57
N LEU A 9 -22.62 3.67 6.70
CA LEU A 9 -22.84 4.75 7.67
C LEU A 9 -22.75 4.26 9.14
N ILE A 10 -23.20 3.03 9.44
CA ILE A 10 -23.07 2.43 10.78
C ILE A 10 -21.60 2.29 11.18
N LEU A 11 -20.71 1.96 10.24
CA LEU A 11 -19.27 1.88 10.49
C LEU A 11 -18.68 3.28 10.64
N ALA A 12 -18.98 4.21 9.72
CA ALA A 12 -18.49 5.59 9.77
C ALA A 12 -18.95 6.36 11.03
N GLU A 13 -20.12 6.02 11.58
CA GLU A 13 -20.59 6.55 12.87
C GLU A 13 -19.56 6.29 13.99
N ARG A 14 -18.88 5.14 13.98
CA ARG A 14 -17.89 4.76 15.01
C ARG A 14 -16.59 5.52 14.87
N ASP A 15 -16.25 5.91 13.66
CA ASP A 15 -15.08 6.72 13.37
C ASP A 15 -15.32 8.22 13.65
N GLY A 16 -16.57 8.61 13.98
CA GLY A 16 -16.94 10.01 14.25
C GLY A 16 -16.95 10.90 12.99
N THR A 17 -17.00 10.30 11.79
CA THR A 17 -16.86 11.01 10.51
C THR A 17 -18.18 11.45 9.89
N LEU A 18 -19.32 11.13 10.52
CA LEU A 18 -20.64 11.46 10.00
C LEU A 18 -21.05 12.91 10.27
N SER A 19 -21.59 13.56 9.24
CA SER A 19 -22.26 14.85 9.39
C SER A 19 -23.59 14.70 10.16
N PRO A 20 -24.12 15.78 10.78
CA PRO A 20 -25.40 15.75 11.49
C PRO A 20 -26.58 15.28 10.63
N ALA A 21 -26.59 15.65 9.34
CA ALA A 21 -27.64 15.23 8.41
C ALA A 21 -27.59 13.71 8.13
N GLN A 22 -26.38 13.14 8.01
CA GLN A 22 -26.20 11.70 7.84
C GLN A 22 -26.59 10.92 9.10
N LEU A 23 -26.25 11.44 10.29
CA LEU A 23 -26.66 10.85 11.56
C LEU A 23 -28.18 10.81 11.71
N ALA A 24 -28.88 11.90 11.36
CA ALA A 24 -30.34 11.94 11.39
C ALA A 24 -30.95 10.91 10.42
N ALA A 25 -30.49 10.88 9.17
CA ALA A 25 -30.97 9.93 8.16
C ALA A 25 -30.72 8.46 8.56
N LEU A 26 -29.55 8.18 9.14
CA LEU A 26 -29.21 6.85 9.67
C LEU A 26 -30.10 6.48 10.85
N SER A 27 -30.34 7.41 11.77
CA SER A 27 -31.22 7.20 12.93
C SER A 27 -32.64 6.83 12.51
N ASP A 28 -33.20 7.56 11.54
CA ASP A 28 -34.52 7.30 10.98
C ASP A 28 -34.60 5.90 10.35
N HIS A 29 -33.57 5.51 9.60
CA HIS A 29 -33.52 4.19 8.97
C HIS A 29 -33.40 3.06 10.00
N VAL A 30 -32.53 3.19 10.99
CA VAL A 30 -32.32 2.18 12.06
C VAL A 30 -33.58 2.02 12.93
N ALA A 31 -34.35 3.09 13.11
CA ALA A 31 -35.65 3.01 13.77
C ALA A 31 -36.65 2.15 12.99
N ALA A 32 -36.65 2.24 11.65
CA ALA A 32 -37.57 1.50 10.79
C ALA A 32 -37.08 0.09 10.39
N CYS A 33 -35.77 -0.17 10.38
CA CYS A 33 -35.18 -1.40 9.85
C CYS A 33 -34.58 -2.30 10.96
N PRO A 34 -35.15 -3.49 11.24
CA PRO A 34 -34.65 -4.38 12.28
C PRO A 34 -33.25 -4.94 11.97
N ALA A 35 -32.94 -5.22 10.71
CA ALA A 35 -31.64 -5.75 10.30
C ALA A 35 -30.50 -4.74 10.55
N CYS A 36 -30.70 -3.47 10.20
CA CYS A 36 -29.73 -2.42 10.47
C CYS A 36 -29.59 -2.14 11.97
N ARG A 37 -30.66 -2.29 12.75
CA ARG A 37 -30.61 -2.19 14.22
C ARG A 37 -29.75 -3.28 14.84
N GLU A 38 -29.96 -4.52 14.42
CA GLU A 38 -29.16 -5.66 14.88
C GLU A 38 -27.69 -5.49 14.49
N LEU A 39 -27.41 -5.07 13.26
CA LEU A 39 -26.05 -4.78 12.82
C LEU A 39 -25.36 -3.73 13.70
N ARG A 40 -26.04 -2.60 13.96
CA ARG A 40 -25.51 -1.52 14.81
C ARG A 40 -25.23 -1.99 16.24
N GLN A 41 -26.07 -2.89 16.79
CA GLN A 41 -25.85 -3.51 18.09
C GLN A 41 -24.65 -4.45 18.08
N ARG A 42 -24.53 -5.34 17.08
CA ARG A 42 -23.40 -6.27 16.95
C ARG A 42 -22.06 -5.55 16.83
N VAL A 43 -22.00 -4.53 15.97
CA VAL A 43 -20.79 -3.70 15.82
C VAL A 43 -20.45 -3.01 17.14
N GLY A 44 -21.44 -2.44 17.84
CA GLY A 44 -21.23 -1.82 19.15
C GLY A 44 -20.67 -2.80 20.18
N ALA A 45 -21.26 -3.99 20.29
CA ALA A 45 -20.81 -5.03 21.23
C ALA A 45 -19.38 -5.51 20.92
N ALA A 46 -19.04 -5.73 19.64
CA ALA A 46 -17.70 -6.12 19.24
C ALA A 46 -16.66 -5.05 19.56
N LEU A 47 -17.01 -3.77 19.37
CA LEU A 47 -16.11 -2.66 19.62
C LEU A 47 -15.86 -2.44 21.13
N GLU A 48 -16.89 -2.60 21.96
CA GLU A 48 -16.74 -2.56 23.42
C GLU A 48 -15.91 -3.73 23.94
N ALA A 49 -16.10 -4.94 23.41
CA ALA A 49 -15.26 -6.09 23.74
C ALA A 49 -13.79 -5.84 23.36
N TYR A 50 -13.54 -5.32 22.16
CA TYR A 50 -12.20 -4.95 21.72
C TYR A 50 -11.57 -3.89 22.64
N ARG A 51 -12.31 -2.84 23.00
CA ARG A 51 -11.83 -1.80 23.93
C ARG A 51 -11.50 -2.36 25.31
N ALA A 52 -12.32 -3.27 25.82
CA ALA A 52 -12.08 -3.92 27.10
C ALA A 52 -10.79 -4.76 27.06
N GLU A 53 -10.58 -5.52 25.99
CA GLU A 53 -9.35 -6.30 25.80
C GLU A 53 -8.12 -5.39 25.68
N VAL A 54 -8.16 -4.36 24.83
CA VAL A 54 -7.06 -3.40 24.65
C VAL A 54 -6.73 -2.67 25.94
N ALA A 55 -7.73 -2.28 26.74
CA ALA A 55 -7.51 -1.61 28.02
C ALA A 55 -6.76 -2.48 29.04
N THR A 56 -6.84 -3.81 28.91
CA THR A 56 -6.15 -4.77 29.78
C THR A 56 -4.86 -5.31 29.17
N ALA A 57 -4.59 -5.02 27.90
CA ALA A 57 -3.41 -5.50 27.21
C ALA A 57 -2.15 -4.88 27.83
N PRO A 58 -1.11 -5.69 28.12
CA PRO A 58 0.15 -5.16 28.65
C PRO A 58 0.79 -4.26 27.60
N VAL A 59 1.00 -2.99 27.95
CA VAL A 59 1.76 -2.06 27.11
C VAL A 59 3.22 -2.47 27.19
N THR A 60 3.75 -3.00 26.08
CA THR A 60 5.19 -3.31 25.98
C THR A 60 5.97 -1.99 25.93
N ASP A 61 7.16 -1.97 26.53
CA ASP A 61 8.08 -0.85 26.37
C ASP A 61 8.39 -0.65 24.88
N ALA A 62 8.02 0.52 24.34
CA ALA A 62 8.18 0.86 22.94
C ALA A 62 9.65 0.81 22.51
N ASP A 63 10.58 1.22 23.39
CA ASP A 63 12.01 1.19 23.10
C ASP A 63 12.54 -0.23 23.03
N GLU A 64 12.04 -1.12 23.89
CA GLU A 64 12.37 -2.55 23.85
C GLU A 64 11.85 -3.22 22.58
N ALA A 65 10.58 -2.97 22.24
CA ALA A 65 9.95 -3.49 21.03
C ALA A 65 10.68 -3.00 19.77
N TRP A 66 11.08 -1.73 19.73
CA TRP A 66 11.83 -1.15 18.61
C TRP A 66 13.22 -1.76 18.47
N ARG A 67 13.95 -1.93 19.58
CA ARG A 67 15.27 -2.59 19.58
C ARG A 67 15.19 -4.05 19.10
N ASP A 68 14.16 -4.79 19.54
CA ASP A 68 13.94 -6.16 19.06
C ASP A 68 13.66 -6.19 17.55
N LEU A 69 12.82 -5.28 17.05
CA LEU A 69 12.53 -5.15 15.63
C LEU A 69 13.79 -4.84 14.81
N GLN A 70 14.59 -3.87 15.24
CA GLN A 70 15.87 -3.55 14.60
C GLN A 70 16.81 -4.76 14.57
N THR A 71 16.88 -5.51 15.67
CA THR A 71 17.71 -6.71 15.76
C THR A 71 17.25 -7.79 14.77
N ARG A 72 15.93 -7.95 14.58
CA ARG A 72 15.37 -8.89 13.60
C ARG A 72 15.65 -8.47 12.17
N LEU A 73 15.54 -7.18 11.86
CA LEU A 73 15.81 -6.64 10.53
C LEU A 73 17.31 -6.67 10.18
N ALA A 74 18.19 -6.52 11.17
CA ALA A 74 19.64 -6.59 11.00
C ALA A 74 20.17 -8.02 10.79
N ARG A 75 19.37 -9.06 11.06
CA ARG A 75 19.81 -10.44 10.82
C ARG A 75 19.84 -10.71 9.31
N PRO A 76 21.00 -11.06 8.73
CA PRO A 76 21.05 -11.46 7.32
C PRO A 76 20.13 -12.68 7.13
N GLY A 77 19.31 -12.63 6.07
CA GLY A 77 18.43 -13.73 5.72
C GLY A 77 19.22 -15.04 5.67
N ARG A 78 18.72 -16.08 6.34
CA ARG A 78 19.36 -17.41 6.29
C ARG A 78 19.59 -17.78 4.82
N PRO A 79 20.79 -18.24 4.44
CA PRO A 79 21.03 -18.69 3.07
C PRO A 79 20.02 -19.79 2.77
N ARG A 80 19.09 -19.51 1.85
CA ARG A 80 18.19 -20.53 1.32
C ARG A 80 19.10 -21.55 0.62
N PRO A 81 19.08 -22.85 1.00
CA PRO A 81 19.90 -23.83 0.32
C PRO A 81 19.50 -23.86 -1.15
N LEU A 82 20.40 -23.42 -2.03
CA LEU A 82 20.27 -23.51 -3.46
C LEU A 82 20.46 -24.98 -3.86
N ALA A 83 19.38 -25.77 -3.83
CA ALA A 83 19.33 -27.08 -4.48
C ALA A 83 17.93 -27.35 -5.04
N PRO A 84 17.75 -27.90 -6.27
CA PRO A 84 18.69 -28.05 -7.39
C PRO A 84 18.13 -27.34 -8.66
N VAL A 85 18.21 -26.00 -8.74
CA VAL A 85 17.89 -25.28 -9.99
C VAL A 85 18.91 -25.60 -11.10
N ILE A 86 20.07 -26.17 -10.74
CA ILE A 86 21.11 -26.63 -11.67
C ILE A 86 20.63 -27.80 -12.56
N TRP A 87 19.57 -28.53 -12.17
CA TRP A 87 19.07 -29.67 -12.97
C TRP A 87 18.28 -29.25 -14.22
N PHE A 88 17.69 -28.05 -14.25
CA PHE A 88 16.91 -27.59 -15.40
C PHE A 88 17.72 -26.67 -16.36
N GLY A 89 18.90 -26.22 -15.96
CA GLY A 89 19.73 -25.31 -16.78
C GLY A 89 20.32 -25.94 -18.04
N VAL A 90 20.60 -27.26 -18.02
CA VAL A 90 21.18 -27.98 -19.17
C VAL A 90 20.19 -28.06 -20.34
N SER A 91 18.90 -28.27 -20.05
CA SER A 91 17.86 -28.40 -21.06
C SER A 91 17.57 -27.10 -21.81
N LEU A 92 17.68 -25.95 -21.13
CA LEU A 92 17.44 -24.64 -21.73
C LEU A 92 18.55 -24.23 -22.70
N ALA A 93 19.82 -24.55 -22.36
CA ALA A 93 20.97 -24.24 -23.21
C ALA A 93 20.94 -25.03 -24.53
N ALA A 94 20.51 -26.30 -24.50
CA ALA A 94 20.39 -27.12 -25.72
C ALA A 94 19.31 -26.60 -26.68
N ALA A 95 18.18 -26.12 -26.16
CA ALA A 95 17.12 -25.52 -26.97
C ALA A 95 17.57 -24.22 -27.67
N ALA A 96 18.33 -23.37 -26.97
CA ALA A 96 18.89 -22.15 -27.54
C ALA A 96 19.90 -22.44 -28.68
N ALA A 97 20.74 -23.46 -28.53
CA ALA A 97 21.68 -23.89 -29.57
C ALA A 97 20.97 -24.42 -30.82
N LEU A 98 19.89 -25.20 -30.64
CA LEU A 98 19.06 -25.68 -31.75
C LEU A 98 18.34 -24.55 -32.48
N ALA A 99 17.80 -23.57 -31.75
CA ALA A 99 17.16 -22.40 -32.35
C ALA A 99 18.14 -21.57 -33.21
N LEU A 100 19.37 -21.37 -32.72
CA LEU A 100 20.43 -20.68 -33.46
C LEU A 100 20.86 -21.45 -34.71
N ALA A 101 21.00 -22.78 -34.62
CA ALA A 101 21.36 -23.61 -35.77
C ALA A 101 20.29 -23.56 -36.88
N VAL A 102 19.01 -23.56 -36.53
CA VAL A 102 17.90 -23.43 -37.49
C VAL A 102 17.86 -22.04 -38.10
N PHE A 103 18.16 -20.99 -37.33
CA PHE A 103 18.17 -19.61 -37.83
C PHE A 103 19.31 -19.38 -38.85
N TYR A 104 20.48 -19.98 -38.65
CA TYR A 104 21.61 -19.88 -39.58
C TYR A 104 21.44 -20.71 -40.87
N GLN A 105 20.56 -21.70 -40.89
CA GLN A 105 20.32 -22.55 -42.07
C GLN A 105 19.19 -22.05 -42.97
N ARG A 106 18.50 -20.97 -42.61
CA ARG A 106 17.39 -20.44 -43.42
C ARG A 106 17.94 -19.50 -44.49
N PRO A 107 17.86 -19.82 -45.80
CA PRO A 107 18.18 -18.86 -46.85
C PRO A 107 17.23 -17.67 -46.75
N PRO A 108 17.70 -16.45 -47.09
CA PRO A 108 16.88 -15.25 -46.99
C PRO A 108 15.83 -15.27 -48.10
N ASP A 109 14.65 -15.82 -47.81
CA ASP A 109 13.46 -15.55 -48.62
C ASP A 109 13.09 -14.09 -48.43
N SER A 110 13.41 -13.30 -49.45
CA SER A 110 13.02 -11.92 -49.65
C SER A 110 11.53 -11.84 -49.99
N SER A 111 10.70 -12.07 -48.98
CA SER A 111 9.33 -11.60 -48.96
C SER A 111 9.15 -10.81 -47.67
N SER A 112 9.24 -9.49 -47.81
CA SER A 112 8.93 -8.51 -46.77
C SER A 112 7.42 -8.45 -46.61
N PRO A 113 6.81 -8.96 -45.52
CA PRO A 113 5.47 -8.51 -45.15
C PRO A 113 5.65 -7.16 -44.48
N SER A 114 5.06 -6.11 -45.06
CA SER A 114 4.91 -4.82 -44.42
C SER A 114 4.08 -4.99 -43.15
N THR A 115 4.75 -5.20 -42.02
CA THR A 115 4.14 -5.07 -40.70
C THR A 115 3.95 -3.58 -40.48
N GLU A 116 2.70 -3.17 -40.59
CA GLU A 116 2.20 -1.88 -40.15
C GLU A 116 2.49 -1.77 -38.65
N PHE A 117 3.58 -1.09 -38.29
CA PHE A 117 3.91 -0.78 -36.91
C PHE A 117 2.93 0.28 -36.44
N VAL A 118 1.94 -0.15 -35.64
CA VAL A 118 1.30 0.74 -34.68
C VAL A 118 2.43 1.35 -33.85
N ASN A 119 2.58 2.67 -33.94
CA ASN A 119 3.57 3.42 -33.19
C ASN A 119 3.17 3.42 -31.71
N VAL A 120 3.51 2.34 -31.01
CA VAL A 120 3.41 2.25 -29.55
C VAL A 120 4.64 3.01 -29.03
N PRO A 121 4.46 4.10 -28.27
CA PRO A 121 5.59 4.80 -27.66
C PRO A 121 6.38 3.80 -26.80
N PRO A 122 7.72 3.88 -26.78
CA PRO A 122 8.55 2.96 -26.03
C PRO A 122 8.11 2.98 -24.56
N PRO A 123 8.03 1.82 -23.88
CA PRO A 123 7.87 1.81 -22.43
C PRO A 123 9.03 2.61 -21.81
N PRO A 124 8.77 3.43 -20.78
CA PRO A 124 9.83 4.16 -20.11
C PRO A 124 10.90 3.16 -19.62
N PRO A 125 12.19 3.53 -19.63
CA PRO A 125 13.25 2.66 -19.18
C PRO A 125 12.95 2.15 -17.77
N LEU A 126 12.80 0.84 -17.64
CA LEU A 126 12.70 0.18 -16.35
C LEU A 126 14.08 0.16 -15.71
N HIS A 127 14.21 0.92 -14.63
CA HIS A 127 15.29 1.04 -13.64
C HIS A 127 16.27 2.19 -13.86
N ASP A 128 15.98 3.30 -13.18
CA ASP A 128 17.03 4.10 -12.56
C ASP A 128 17.30 3.53 -11.16
N PRO A 129 18.55 3.17 -10.79
CA PRO A 129 18.90 2.76 -9.43
C PRO A 129 18.90 3.91 -8.41
N SER A 130 18.49 5.12 -8.81
CA SER A 130 18.31 6.26 -7.91
C SER A 130 16.84 6.45 -7.54
N VAL A 131 16.24 5.47 -6.87
CA VAL A 131 14.97 5.72 -6.16
C VAL A 131 15.28 6.68 -5.01
N ILE A 132 15.34 7.97 -5.35
CA ILE A 132 15.34 9.06 -4.39
C ILE A 132 13.95 9.02 -3.78
N ALA A 133 13.86 8.85 -2.46
CA ALA A 133 12.60 8.90 -1.77
C ALA A 133 11.90 10.22 -2.11
N GLY A 134 10.69 10.14 -2.64
CA GLY A 134 9.93 11.29 -3.15
C GLY A 134 8.46 11.17 -2.79
N ALA A 135 7.81 12.31 -2.56
CA ALA A 135 6.36 12.39 -2.45
C ALA A 135 5.82 13.12 -3.66
N ASP A 136 4.95 12.45 -4.42
CA ASP A 136 4.26 13.05 -5.57
C ASP A 136 3.19 14.06 -5.14
N PHE A 137 2.68 13.92 -3.91
CA PHE A 137 1.66 14.80 -3.33
C PHE A 137 1.76 14.82 -1.79
N VAL A 138 1.55 15.99 -1.19
CA VAL A 138 1.45 16.17 0.26
C VAL A 138 0.17 16.94 0.55
N GLU A 139 -0.77 16.29 1.26
CA GLU A 139 -2.01 16.92 1.71
C GLU A 139 -1.82 17.40 3.16
N ALA A 140 -1.85 18.71 3.36
CA ALA A 140 -1.93 19.32 4.68
C ALA A 140 -3.39 19.71 4.94
N GLY A 141 -3.90 19.44 6.16
CA GLY A 141 -5.30 19.68 6.53
C GLY A 141 -5.72 21.15 6.51
N ASP A 142 -4.76 22.08 6.57
CA ASP A 142 -4.96 23.53 6.43
C ASP A 142 -4.29 24.02 5.13
N PRO A 143 -5.00 24.74 4.24
CA PRO A 143 -4.42 25.36 3.05
C PRO A 143 -3.31 26.39 3.35
N ASN A 144 -3.19 26.86 4.59
CA ASN A 144 -2.14 27.78 5.04
C ASN A 144 -0.96 27.07 5.75
N ALA A 145 -0.96 25.74 5.84
CA ALA A 145 0.12 25.01 6.48
C ALA A 145 1.43 25.18 5.70
N SER A 146 2.51 25.48 6.43
CA SER A 146 3.85 25.48 5.84
C SER A 146 4.34 24.05 5.74
N THR A 147 4.58 23.59 4.50
CA THR A 147 5.07 22.23 4.23
C THR A 147 6.54 22.26 3.82
N LEU A 148 7.38 21.51 4.54
CA LEU A 148 8.79 21.27 4.21
C LEU A 148 8.96 19.80 3.84
N VAL A 149 9.52 19.55 2.65
CA VAL A 149 9.87 18.20 2.18
C VAL A 149 11.35 18.16 1.85
N TYR A 150 12.08 17.25 2.47
CA TYR A 150 13.47 17.00 2.14
C TYR A 150 13.82 15.52 2.28
N VAL A 151 14.91 15.12 1.62
CA VAL A 151 15.49 13.78 1.76
C VAL A 151 16.74 13.90 2.61
N ASP A 152 16.78 13.20 3.73
CA ASP A 152 17.98 13.15 4.55
C ASP A 152 19.06 12.34 3.83
N LYS A 153 20.24 12.96 3.67
CA LYS A 153 21.31 12.40 2.83
C LYS A 153 21.99 11.19 3.46
N GLU A 154 22.05 11.13 4.79
CA GLU A 154 22.74 10.06 5.51
C GLU A 154 21.86 8.81 5.63
N SER A 155 20.57 9.00 5.88
CA SER A 155 19.62 7.90 6.08
C SER A 155 18.82 7.51 4.83
N GLY A 156 18.68 8.42 3.85
CA GLY A 156 17.88 8.23 2.63
C GLY A 156 16.37 8.35 2.84
N TRP A 157 15.92 8.81 4.00
CA TRP A 157 14.50 8.94 4.32
C TRP A 157 13.91 10.22 3.74
N LEU A 158 12.67 10.13 3.24
CA LEU A 158 11.85 11.29 2.95
C LEU A 158 11.25 11.81 4.25
N VAL A 159 11.58 13.05 4.60
CA VAL A 159 11.01 13.75 5.74
C VAL A 159 10.00 14.77 5.22
N VAL A 160 8.76 14.66 5.68
CA VAL A 160 7.67 15.59 5.40
C VAL A 160 7.25 16.22 6.71
N TRP A 161 7.38 17.54 6.80
CA TRP A 161 6.92 18.31 7.96
C TRP A 161 5.85 19.31 7.51
N ALA A 162 4.68 19.26 8.14
CA ALA A 162 3.65 20.28 8.02
C ALA A 162 3.47 20.99 9.38
N SER A 163 3.49 22.31 9.38
CA SER A 163 3.20 23.13 10.55
C SER A 163 2.00 24.05 10.29
N ASP A 164 1.02 23.98 11.19
CA ASP A 164 -0.13 24.88 11.18
C ASP A 164 0.25 26.21 11.85
N PRO A 165 0.02 27.36 11.19
CA PRO A 165 0.38 28.67 11.74
C PRO A 165 -0.34 29.00 13.06
N GLU A 166 -1.47 28.36 13.35
CA GLU A 166 -2.23 28.57 14.60
C GLU A 166 -1.55 28.00 15.84
N THR A 167 -0.55 27.12 15.69
CA THR A 167 0.19 26.56 16.84
C THR A 167 1.41 27.39 17.24
N ALA A 168 1.84 28.36 16.43
CA ALA A 168 3.06 29.15 16.66
C ALA A 168 2.88 30.38 17.58
N THR A 169 1.66 30.68 18.08
CA THR A 169 1.39 31.88 18.92
C THR A 169 1.02 31.58 20.37
N LYS A 170 1.52 30.47 20.93
CA LYS A 170 1.52 30.23 22.39
C LYS A 170 2.86 29.65 22.83
N GLY A 171 3.87 30.51 22.87
CA GLY A 171 5.17 30.29 23.53
C GLY A 171 5.62 31.56 24.21
#